data_AF-A0A5K0XLP6-F1
#
_entry.id   AF-A0A5K0XLP6-F1
#
_cell.length_a   1.000
_cell.length_b   1.000
_cell.length_c   1.000
_cell.angle_alpha   90.00
_cell.angle_beta   90.00
_cell.angle_gamma   90.00
#
_symmetry.space_group_name_H-M   'P 1'
#
loop_
_entity.id
_entity.type
_entity.pdbx_description
1 polymer ?
#
loop_
_entity_poly.entity_id
_entity_poly.type
_entity_poly.pdbx_seq_one_letter_code
_entity_poly.pdbx_strand_id
1 'polypeptide(L)' 'EGMGELSLADRATIANMSPEYGATMGFFPVDHVTLQYLKMTGRSDET' A
#
# COMPACT_ATOMS: atom_id res chain seq x y z
N GLU A 1 7.77 -13.10 -1.66
CA GLU A 1 7.00 -13.66 -2.79
C GLU A 1 5.63 -13.00 -2.98
N GLY A 2 4.57 -13.26 -2.19
CA GLY A 2 3.21 -12.77 -2.55
C GLY A 2 2.90 -11.27 -2.41
N MET A 3 3.59 -10.52 -1.54
CA MET A 3 3.29 -9.09 -1.33
C MET A 3 3.68 -8.20 -2.52
N GLY A 4 4.74 -8.56 -3.24
CA GLY A 4 5.25 -7.80 -4.37
C GLY A 4 4.35 -7.84 -5.61
N GLU A 5 3.43 -8.82 -5.67
CA GLU A 5 2.49 -8.98 -6.79
C GLU A 5 1.19 -8.19 -6.58
N LEU A 6 0.90 -7.74 -5.36
CA LEU A 6 -0.30 -6.97 -5.04
C LEU A 6 -0.12 -5.49 -5.41
N SER A 7 -1.07 -4.95 -6.18
CA SER A 7 -1.11 -3.53 -6.49
C SER A 7 -1.38 -2.69 -5.23
N LEU A 8 -1.03 -1.40 -5.26
CA LEU A 8 -1.29 -0.52 -4.13
C LEU A 8 -2.80 -0.36 -3.82
N ALA A 9 -3.65 -0.49 -4.83
CA ALA A 9 -5.10 -0.47 -4.66
C ALA A 9 -5.63 -1.73 -3.94
N ASP A 10 -5.07 -2.91 -4.25
CA ASP A 10 -5.43 -4.15 -3.57
C ASP A 10 -5.00 -4.10 -2.10
N ARG A 11 -3.81 -3.58 -1.83
CA ARG A 11 -3.31 -3.37 -0.47
C ARG A 11 -4.20 -2.42 0.32
N ALA A 12 -4.63 -1.31 -0.28
CA ALA A 12 -5.56 -0.37 0.35
C ALA A 12 -6.93 -1.02 0.62
N THR A 13 -7.44 -1.82 -0.31
CA THR A 13 -8.71 -2.55 -0.14
C THR A 13 -8.63 -3.53 1.03
N ILE A 14 -7.55 -4.31 1.12
CA ILE A 14 -7.32 -5.23 2.23
C ILE A 14 -7.20 -4.46 3.53
N ALA A 15 -6.35 -3.43 3.60
CA ALA A 15 -6.15 -2.63 4.81
C ALA A 15 -7.44 -1.97 5.32
N ASN A 16 -8.31 -1.51 4.42
CA ASN A 16 -9.60 -0.92 4.79
C ASN A 16 -10.53 -1.93 5.48
N MET A 17 -10.35 -3.23 5.23
CA MET A 17 -11.13 -4.29 5.87
C MET A 17 -10.59 -4.69 7.27
N SER A 18 -9.60 -3.97 7.82
CA SER A 18 -9.00 -4.31 9.13
C SER A 18 -10.01 -4.51 10.27
N PRO A 19 -11.04 -3.65 10.39
CA PRO A 19 -12.09 -3.84 11.38
C PRO A 19 -12.85 -5.17 11.25
N GLU A 20 -13.06 -5.66 10.03
CA GLU A 20 -13.93 -6.80 9.70
C GLU A 20 -13.36 -8.14 10.18
N TYR A 21 -12.04 -8.25 10.30
CA TYR A 21 -11.36 -9.43 10.84
C TYR A 21 -10.74 -9.19 12.22
N GLY A 22 -11.16 -8.12 12.91
CA GLY A 22 -10.79 -7.84 14.30
C GLY A 22 -9.34 -7.37 14.50
N ALA A 23 -8.67 -6.94 13.43
CA ALA A 23 -7.32 -6.39 13.51
C ALA A 23 -7.36 -4.90 13.88
N THR A 24 -6.38 -4.45 14.68
CA THR A 24 -6.23 -3.03 15.01
C THR A 24 -5.87 -2.17 13.79
N MET A 25 -5.06 -2.72 12.87
CA MET A 25 -4.68 -2.07 11.61
C MET A 25 -4.13 -3.07 10.58
N GLY A 26 -4.24 -2.72 9.31
CA GLY A 26 -3.63 -3.43 8.17
C GLY A 26 -2.41 -2.67 7.69
N PHE A 27 -1.22 -3.22 7.92
CA PHE A 27 0.04 -2.55 7.60
C PHE A 27 0.72 -3.19 6.39
N PHE A 28 1.03 -2.36 5.39
CA PHE A 28 1.80 -2.74 4.21
C PHE A 28 3.08 -1.88 4.18
N PRO A 29 4.28 -2.47 4.32
CA PRO A 29 5.53 -1.73 4.26
C PRO A 29 5.71 -0.99 2.93
N VAL A 30 6.41 0.13 2.98
CA VAL A 30 6.81 0.90 1.80
C VAL A 30 7.77 0.06 0.95
N ASP A 31 7.46 -0.04 -0.34
CA ASP A 31 8.26 -0.75 -1.33
C ASP A 31 8.32 0.01 -2.67
N HIS A 32 8.93 -0.59 -3.68
CA HIS A 32 9.07 0.00 -5.01
C HIS A 32 7.72 0.33 -5.68
N VAL A 33 6.69 -0.49 -5.50
CA VAL A 33 5.32 -0.23 -6.01
C VAL A 33 4.76 1.03 -5.35
N THR A 34 4.98 1.17 -4.04
CA THR A 34 4.61 2.36 -3.28
C THR A 34 5.31 3.60 -3.83
N LEU A 35 6.63 3.56 -4.01
CA LEU A 35 7.40 4.68 -4.55
C LEU A 35 6.98 5.06 -5.98
N GLN A 36 6.70 4.08 -6.84
CA GLN A 36 6.19 4.35 -8.19
C GLN A 36 4.82 5.02 -8.16
N TYR A 37 3.91 4.56 -7.29
CA TYR A 37 2.61 5.20 -7.11
C TYR A 37 2.73 6.66 -6.68
N LEU A 38 3.61 6.95 -5.70
CA LEU A 38 3.85 8.33 -5.26
C LEU A 38 4.28 9.23 -6.42
N LYS A 39 5.24 8.77 -7.23
CA LYS A 39 5.71 9.49 -8.44
C LYS A 39 4.59 9.71 -9.45
N MET A 40 3.79 8.68 -9.73
CA MET A 40 2.64 8.78 -10.65
C MET A 40 1.58 9.77 -10.16
N THR A 41 1.38 9.89 -8.84
CA THR A 41 0.41 10.84 -8.25
C THR A 41 0.95 12.27 -8.12
N GLY A 42 2.11 12.57 -8.71
CA GLY A 42 2.68 13.92 -8.74
C GLY A 42 3.45 14.31 -7.47
N ARG A 43 3.81 13.36 -6.60
CA ARG A 43 4.76 13.62 -5.51
C ARG A 43 6.17 13.61 -6.09
N SER A 44 6.84 14.76 -6.05
CA SER A 44 8.23 14.92 -6.51
C SER A 44 9.21 14.23 -5.55
N ASP A 45 10.37 13.82 -6.07
CA ASP A 45 11.49 13.27 -5.28
C ASP A 45 12.18 14.35 -4.41
N GLU A 46 11.56 15.51 -4.16
CA GLU A 46 12.12 16.53 -3.27
C GLU A 46 11.97 16.07 -1.81
N THR A 47 13.00 15.42 -1.29
CA THR A 47 13.27 15.28 0.15
C THR A 47 14.78 15.17 0.39
#